data_AF-A0A835UZS8-F1
#
_entry.id   AF-A0A835UZS8-F1
#
_cell.length_a   1.000
_cell.length_b   1.000
_cell.length_c   1.000
_cell.angle_alpha   90.00
_cell.angle_beta   90.00
_cell.angle_gamma   90.00
#
_symmetry.space_group_name_H-M   'P 1'
#
loop_
_entity.id
_entity.type
_entity.pdbx_description
1 polymer ?
#
loop_
_entity_poly.entity_id
_entity_poly.type
_entity_poly.pdbx_seq_one_letter_code
_entity_poly.pdbx_strand_id
1 'polypeptide(L)'
;MLRNEVVTEVTKKLWIDTDTVAASDIGPVTIGVKPWVAVALFLLREKALGAASSWRPYFDILPLETDSPIFWSDEELSLIQGTQLLKTTLGVKEHIQCEFTKLEDEVLLPNKHLFTSTITAADFLWAYGILRSRTFSHLRGDNLVLIPLADLINHNPSITSEETCWEIRRKGMFSRRIDICLAYSCIRQCR
;
A
#
# COMPACT_ATOMS: atom_id res chain seq x y z
N MET A 1 13.87 -5.60 -24.38
CA MET A 1 14.03 -6.46 -23.19
C MET A 1 13.71 -7.88 -23.58
N LEU A 2 14.52 -8.82 -23.10
CA LEU A 2 14.30 -10.24 -23.32
C LEU A 2 13.20 -10.74 -22.37
N ARG A 3 12.49 -11.81 -22.76
CA ARG A 3 11.54 -12.47 -21.86
C ARG A 3 12.29 -12.97 -20.62
N ASN A 4 11.74 -12.71 -19.44
CA ASN A 4 12.31 -13.06 -18.11
C ASN A 4 13.59 -12.30 -17.73
N GLU A 5 13.84 -11.14 -18.34
CA GLU A 5 14.88 -10.22 -17.88
C GLU A 5 14.46 -9.54 -16.56
N VAL A 6 15.41 -9.41 -15.64
CA VAL A 6 15.20 -8.73 -14.35
C VAL A 6 15.13 -7.23 -14.60
N VAL A 7 13.97 -6.61 -14.33
CA VAL A 7 13.77 -5.16 -14.54
C VAL A 7 14.28 -4.32 -13.37
N THR A 8 14.14 -4.82 -12.14
CA THR A 8 14.58 -4.13 -10.92
C THR A 8 14.85 -5.15 -9.82
N GLU A 9 15.68 -4.80 -8.83
CA GLU A 9 15.93 -5.56 -7.59
C GLU A 9 15.73 -4.61 -6.40
N VAL A 10 14.77 -4.92 -5.51
CA VAL A 10 14.48 -4.10 -4.32
C VAL A 10 14.72 -4.90 -3.05
N THR A 11 15.59 -4.38 -2.17
CA THR A 11 15.93 -5.04 -0.91
C THR A 11 14.77 -5.03 0.09
N LYS A 12 14.56 -6.14 0.84
CA LYS A 12 13.54 -6.23 1.91
C LYS A 12 13.60 -5.09 2.93
N LYS A 13 14.76 -4.46 3.14
CA LYS A 13 14.87 -3.29 4.05
C LYS A 13 14.03 -2.09 3.63
N LEU A 14 13.64 -2.01 2.36
CA LEU A 14 12.85 -0.91 1.81
C LEU A 14 11.35 -1.24 1.72
N TRP A 15 10.97 -2.49 2.03
CA TRP A 15 9.57 -2.89 1.97
C TRP A 15 8.77 -2.17 3.05
N ILE A 16 7.48 -2.00 2.78
CA ILE A 16 6.51 -1.52 3.76
C ILE A 16 5.45 -2.62 3.89
N ASP A 17 5.58 -3.39 4.97
CA ASP A 17 4.75 -4.54 5.32
C ASP A 17 4.52 -4.58 6.84
N THR A 18 3.77 -5.56 7.34
CA THR A 18 3.47 -5.69 8.77
C THR A 18 4.72 -5.93 9.63
N ASP A 19 5.75 -6.61 9.11
CA ASP A 19 7.04 -6.77 9.81
C ASP A 19 7.70 -5.40 10.05
N THR A 20 7.67 -4.55 9.02
CA THR A 20 8.21 -3.19 9.06
C THR A 20 7.46 -2.32 10.06
N VAL A 21 6.13 -2.42 10.10
CA VAL A 21 5.33 -1.71 11.12
C VAL A 21 5.65 -2.20 12.53
N ALA A 22 5.72 -3.51 12.75
CA ALA A 22 6.00 -4.10 14.05
C ALA A 22 7.39 -3.70 14.59
N ALA A 23 8.36 -3.48 13.71
CA ALA A 23 9.71 -3.04 14.05
C ALA A 23 9.86 -1.51 14.24
N SER A 24 8.79 -0.74 14.02
CA SER A 24 8.80 0.73 14.11
C SER A 24 8.33 1.25 15.48
N ASP A 25 8.45 2.57 15.69
CA ASP A 25 7.99 3.23 16.93
C ASP A 25 6.48 3.05 17.19
N ILE A 26 5.68 2.81 16.15
CA ILE A 26 4.23 2.56 16.29
C ILE A 26 3.88 1.07 16.39
N GLY A 27 4.87 0.17 16.31
CA GLY A 27 4.66 -1.27 16.46
C GLY A 27 3.89 -1.65 17.72
N PRO A 28 4.26 -1.14 18.91
CA PRO A 28 3.54 -1.45 20.15
C PRO A 28 2.08 -1.01 20.17
N VAL A 29 1.75 0.12 19.54
CA VAL A 29 0.38 0.70 19.54
C VAL A 29 -0.49 0.16 18.40
N THR A 30 0.08 -0.64 17.51
CA THR A 30 -0.63 -1.29 16.39
C THR A 30 -0.92 -2.77 16.66
N ILE A 31 -0.62 -3.27 17.87
CA ILE A 31 -0.97 -4.64 18.27
C ILE A 31 -2.48 -4.82 18.29
N GLY A 32 -2.99 -5.83 17.58
CA GLY A 32 -4.43 -6.10 17.46
C GLY A 32 -5.15 -5.25 16.41
N VAL A 33 -4.48 -4.23 15.85
CA VAL A 33 -4.98 -3.46 14.71
C VAL A 33 -4.92 -4.33 13.45
N LYS A 34 -5.92 -4.21 12.57
CA LYS A 34 -5.94 -4.94 11.29
C LYS A 34 -4.66 -4.65 10.49
N PRO A 35 -4.05 -5.66 9.83
CA PRO A 35 -2.80 -5.49 9.09
C PRO A 35 -2.78 -4.30 8.13
N TRP A 36 -3.82 -4.14 7.31
CA TRP A 36 -3.87 -3.04 6.34
C TRP A 36 -4.01 -1.66 7.01
N VAL A 37 -4.70 -1.58 8.15
CA VAL A 37 -4.86 -0.34 8.93
C VAL A 37 -3.53 0.05 9.55
N ALA A 38 -2.80 -0.92 10.11
CA ALA A 38 -1.47 -0.70 10.69
C ALA A 38 -0.47 -0.21 9.62
N VAL A 39 -0.49 -0.81 8.43
CA VAL A 39 0.35 -0.36 7.32
C VAL A 39 -0.07 1.00 6.78
N ALA A 40 -1.38 1.29 6.68
CA ALA A 40 -1.87 2.61 6.29
C ALA A 40 -1.41 3.69 7.28
N LEU A 41 -1.49 3.40 8.58
CA LEU A 41 -1.03 4.31 9.63
C LEU A 41 0.49 4.57 9.54
N PHE A 42 1.28 3.52 9.34
CA PHE A 42 2.72 3.64 9.15
C PHE A 42 3.05 4.53 7.94
N LEU A 43 2.37 4.30 6.82
CA LEU A 43 2.54 5.07 5.59
C LEU A 43 2.28 6.57 5.84
N LEU A 44 1.19 6.90 6.54
CA LEU A 44 0.84 8.28 6.86
C LEU A 44 1.83 8.95 7.81
N ARG A 45 2.28 8.22 8.85
CA ARG A 45 3.30 8.72 9.77
C ARG A 45 4.60 9.02 9.04
N GLU A 46 5.09 8.08 8.22
CA GLU A 46 6.34 8.25 7.49
C GLU A 46 6.24 9.38 6.45
N LYS A 47 5.08 9.54 5.79
CA LYS A 47 4.82 10.69 4.92
C LYS A 47 4.88 12.01 5.71
N ALA A 48 4.33 12.06 6.92
CA ALA A 48 4.32 13.26 7.77
C ALA A 48 5.71 13.64 8.31
N LEU A 49 6.60 12.67 8.52
CA LEU A 49 7.99 12.92 8.94
C LEU A 49 8.80 13.69 7.87
N GLY A 50 8.36 13.70 6.61
CA GLY A 50 9.00 14.47 5.55
C GLY A 50 10.48 14.08 5.39
N ALA A 51 11.38 15.06 5.51
CA ALA A 51 12.82 14.85 5.35
C ALA A 51 13.45 13.87 6.37
N ALA A 52 12.77 13.59 7.48
CA ALA A 52 13.24 12.61 8.46
C ALA A 52 12.90 11.15 8.08
N SER A 53 12.00 10.92 7.11
CA SER A 53 11.65 9.57 6.67
C SER A 53 12.64 9.03 5.65
N SER A 54 13.08 7.78 5.86
CA SER A 54 13.90 7.06 4.88
C SER A 54 13.13 6.74 3.59
N TRP A 55 11.80 6.78 3.62
CA TRP A 55 10.93 6.55 2.46
C TRP A 55 10.50 7.85 1.78
N ARG A 56 11.03 9.01 2.17
CA ARG A 56 10.67 10.30 1.56
C ARG A 56 10.72 10.29 0.02
N PRO A 57 11.79 9.79 -0.64
CA PRO A 57 11.84 9.77 -2.10
C PRO A 57 10.75 8.91 -2.74
N TYR A 58 10.27 7.88 -2.03
CA TYR A 58 9.16 7.05 -2.49
C TYR A 58 7.82 7.77 -2.33
N PHE A 59 7.58 8.45 -1.21
CA PHE A 59 6.33 9.21 -1.04
C PHE A 59 6.20 10.40 -2.00
N ASP A 60 7.33 11.01 -2.38
CA ASP A 60 7.35 12.12 -3.35
C ASP A 60 6.91 11.74 -4.75
N ILE A 61 6.95 10.44 -5.09
CA ILE A 61 6.52 9.93 -6.40
C ILE A 61 5.13 9.28 -6.36
N LEU A 62 4.54 9.10 -5.17
CA LEU A 62 3.20 8.56 -5.06
C LEU A 62 2.17 9.57 -5.57
N PRO A 63 1.11 9.09 -6.25
CA PRO A 63 0.08 9.98 -6.74
C PRO A 63 -0.73 10.52 -5.56
N LEU A 64 -1.19 11.77 -5.69
CA LEU A 64 -2.05 12.42 -4.70
C LEU A 64 -3.44 11.78 -4.62
N GLU A 65 -3.89 11.19 -5.72
CA GLU A 65 -5.16 10.47 -5.84
C GLU A 65 -5.08 9.43 -6.97
N THR A 66 -6.08 8.56 -7.06
CA THR A 66 -6.20 7.58 -8.17
C THR A 66 -7.57 7.73 -8.80
N ASP A 67 -7.75 7.23 -10.02
CA ASP A 67 -9.06 7.22 -10.71
C ASP A 67 -10.11 6.28 -10.07
N SER A 68 -9.82 5.73 -8.88
CA SER A 68 -10.74 4.87 -8.15
C SER A 68 -12.00 5.65 -7.73
N PRO A 69 -13.20 5.07 -7.89
CA PRO A 69 -14.46 5.70 -7.47
C PRO A 69 -14.54 6.09 -5.98
N ILE A 70 -13.64 5.57 -5.14
CA ILE A 70 -13.56 5.98 -3.74
C ILE A 70 -13.08 7.44 -3.58
N PHE A 71 -12.45 8.03 -4.59
CA PHE A 71 -12.02 9.43 -4.60
C PHE A 71 -13.01 10.36 -5.32
N TRP A 72 -13.99 9.79 -6.02
CA TRP A 72 -14.91 10.57 -6.84
C TRP A 72 -15.80 11.50 -6.01
N SER A 73 -16.11 12.66 -6.59
CA SER A 73 -17.09 13.61 -6.09
C SER A 73 -18.52 13.07 -6.19
N ASP A 74 -19.47 13.74 -5.54
CA ASP A 74 -20.87 13.33 -5.61
C ASP A 74 -21.43 13.47 -7.04
N GLU A 75 -20.96 14.46 -7.80
CA GLU A 75 -21.30 14.63 -9.22
C GLU A 75 -20.78 13.47 -10.06
N GLU A 76 -19.54 13.03 -9.85
CA GLU A 76 -18.97 11.88 -10.57
C GLU A 76 -19.66 10.57 -10.19
N LEU A 77 -19.99 10.39 -8.91
CA LEU A 77 -20.76 9.23 -8.44
C LEU A 77 -22.19 9.20 -9.01
N SER A 78 -22.78 10.36 -9.31
CA SER A 78 -24.08 10.43 -9.97
C SER A 78 -24.07 9.81 -11.38
N LEU A 79 -22.92 9.80 -12.06
CA LEU A 79 -22.77 9.20 -13.40
C LEU A 79 -22.92 7.68 -13.38
N ILE A 80 -22.72 7.04 -12.23
CA ILE A 80 -22.84 5.60 -12.05
C ILE A 80 -24.06 5.22 -11.19
N GLN A 81 -25.05 6.11 -11.09
CA GLN A 81 -26.28 5.86 -10.36
C GLN A 81 -27.00 4.61 -10.88
N GLY A 82 -27.52 3.80 -9.95
CA GLY A 82 -28.22 2.54 -10.27
C GLY A 82 -27.29 1.35 -10.52
N THR A 83 -25.98 1.56 -10.64
CA THR A 83 -25.03 0.45 -10.80
C THR A 83 -24.71 -0.25 -9.47
N GLN A 84 -24.28 -1.51 -9.56
CA GLN A 84 -23.70 -2.21 -8.41
C GLN A 84 -22.38 -1.55 -7.95
N LEU A 85 -21.64 -0.95 -8.88
CA LEU A 85 -20.39 -0.25 -8.57
C LEU A 85 -20.61 0.87 -7.56
N LEU A 86 -21.64 1.71 -7.74
CA LEU A 86 -21.96 2.77 -6.79
C LEU A 86 -22.20 2.22 -5.37
N LYS A 87 -23.02 1.17 -5.25
CA LYS A 87 -23.31 0.54 -3.95
C LYS A 87 -22.05 0.02 -3.28
N THR A 88 -21.19 -0.66 -4.04
CA THR A 88 -19.91 -1.17 -3.54
C THR A 88 -18.98 -0.04 -3.12
N THR A 89 -18.85 1.01 -3.92
CA THR A 89 -18.02 2.18 -3.61
C THR A 89 -18.46 2.87 -2.32
N LEU A 90 -19.76 3.11 -2.15
CA LEU A 90 -20.29 3.73 -0.94
C LEU A 90 -20.07 2.85 0.29
N GLY A 91 -20.28 1.54 0.18
CA GLY A 91 -20.00 0.60 1.27
C GLY A 91 -18.51 0.56 1.65
N VAL A 92 -17.61 0.69 0.68
CA VAL A 92 -16.17 0.80 0.94
C VAL A 92 -15.83 2.13 1.63
N LYS A 93 -16.36 3.26 1.16
CA LYS A 93 -16.19 4.57 1.81
C LYS A 93 -16.65 4.54 3.26
N GLU A 94 -17.84 3.98 3.52
CA GLU A 94 -18.38 3.82 4.88
C GLU A 94 -17.50 2.91 5.74
N HIS A 95 -17.06 1.77 5.21
CA HIS A 95 -16.16 0.88 5.92
C HIS A 95 -14.85 1.56 6.35
N ILE A 96 -14.21 2.29 5.42
CA ILE A 96 -12.96 3.02 5.69
C ILE A 96 -13.19 4.08 6.76
N GLN A 97 -14.30 4.81 6.71
CA GLN A 97 -14.65 5.83 7.70
C GLN A 97 -14.84 5.22 9.10
N CYS A 98 -15.54 4.08 9.19
CA CYS A 98 -15.72 3.38 10.47
C CYS A 98 -14.38 2.89 11.05
N GLU A 99 -13.48 2.39 10.21
CA GLU A 99 -12.15 1.94 10.65
C GLU A 99 -11.27 3.12 11.06
N PHE A 100 -11.36 4.25 10.37
CA PHE A 100 -10.66 5.47 10.78
C PHE A 100 -11.14 5.97 12.14
N THR A 101 -12.46 5.97 12.39
CA THR A 101 -13.03 6.43 13.67
C THR A 101 -12.51 5.58 14.84
N LYS A 102 -12.50 4.25 14.68
CA LYS A 102 -11.91 3.34 15.69
C LYS A 102 -10.42 3.59 15.87
N LEU A 103 -9.69 3.73 14.78
CA LEU A 103 -8.25 4.01 14.81
C LEU A 103 -7.95 5.33 15.53
N GLU A 104 -8.78 6.35 15.31
CA GLU A 104 -8.65 7.65 15.96
C GLU A 104 -8.81 7.52 17.48
N ASP A 105 -9.90 6.89 17.92
CA ASP A 105 -10.22 6.73 19.35
C ASP A 105 -9.24 5.80 20.09
N GLU A 106 -8.87 4.67 19.47
CA GLU A 106 -8.11 3.60 20.13
C GLU A 106 -6.59 3.80 20.00
N VAL A 107 -6.11 4.47 18.95
CA VAL A 107 -4.67 4.57 18.65
C VAL A 107 -4.18 6.00 18.54
N LEU A 108 -4.81 6.86 17.71
CA LEU A 108 -4.27 8.20 17.46
C LEU A 108 -4.40 9.11 18.69
N LEU A 109 -5.59 9.19 19.30
CA LEU A 109 -5.85 10.07 20.43
C LEU A 109 -5.05 9.71 21.69
N PRO A 110 -4.90 8.43 22.08
CA PRO A 110 -4.08 8.05 23.23
C PRO A 110 -2.57 8.24 22.99
N ASN A 111 -2.13 8.18 21.72
CA ASN A 111 -0.71 8.14 21.35
C ASN A 111 -0.26 9.34 20.50
N LYS A 112 -0.85 10.53 20.72
CA LYS A 112 -0.52 11.77 19.96
C LYS A 112 0.98 12.09 19.86
N HIS A 113 1.77 11.71 20.86
CA HIS A 113 3.22 11.91 20.86
C HIS A 113 3.96 11.14 19.74
N LEU A 114 3.36 10.08 19.19
CA LEU A 114 3.91 9.30 18.07
C LEU A 114 3.58 9.89 16.69
N PHE A 115 2.63 10.83 16.64
CA PHE A 115 2.08 11.42 15.41
C PHE A 115 2.28 12.93 15.44
N THR A 116 3.33 13.40 14.76
CA THR A 116 3.73 14.82 14.74
C THR A 116 2.73 15.72 14.00
N SER A 117 1.89 15.16 13.15
CA SER A 117 0.82 15.85 12.44
C SER A 117 -0.52 15.17 12.67
N THR A 118 -1.60 15.95 12.64
CA THR A 118 -2.96 15.43 12.61
C THR A 118 -3.16 14.57 11.37
N ILE A 119 -3.58 13.32 11.57
CA ILE A 119 -3.99 12.42 10.48
C ILE A 119 -5.50 12.57 10.31
N THR A 120 -5.96 12.87 9.11
CA THR A 120 -7.39 13.05 8.80
C THR A 120 -8.00 11.81 8.16
N ALA A 121 -9.34 11.75 8.11
CA ALA A 121 -10.05 10.71 7.37
C ALA A 121 -9.69 10.72 5.86
N ALA A 122 -9.42 11.89 5.29
CA ALA A 122 -8.98 12.02 3.90
C ALA A 122 -7.58 11.43 3.69
N ASP A 123 -6.65 11.66 4.62
CA ASP A 123 -5.34 11.02 4.60
C ASP A 123 -5.46 9.50 4.68
N PHE A 124 -6.34 9.00 5.56
CA PHE A 124 -6.58 7.57 5.71
C PHE A 124 -7.20 6.93 4.46
N LEU A 125 -8.14 7.61 3.81
CA LEU A 125 -8.70 7.20 2.53
C LEU A 125 -7.63 7.16 1.43
N TRP A 126 -6.74 8.16 1.38
CA TRP A 126 -5.60 8.17 0.46
C TRP A 126 -4.68 6.96 0.69
N ALA A 127 -4.30 6.69 1.94
CA ALA A 127 -3.45 5.55 2.29
C ALA A 127 -4.11 4.22 1.88
N TYR A 128 -5.41 4.07 2.11
CA TYR A 128 -6.15 2.91 1.63
C TYR A 128 -6.09 2.76 0.10
N GLY A 129 -6.27 3.85 -0.66
CA GLY A 129 -6.18 3.84 -2.12
C GLY A 129 -4.79 3.45 -2.63
N ILE A 130 -3.73 3.96 -2.00
CA ILE A 130 -2.35 3.56 -2.29
C ILE A 130 -2.17 2.07 -2.02
N LEU A 131 -2.57 1.56 -0.85
CA LEU A 131 -2.42 0.14 -0.53
C LEU A 131 -3.20 -0.74 -1.52
N ARG A 132 -4.44 -0.37 -1.86
CA ARG A 132 -5.27 -1.18 -2.74
C ARG A 132 -4.74 -1.23 -4.18
N SER A 133 -4.08 -0.18 -4.65
CA SER A 133 -3.57 -0.09 -6.02
C SER A 133 -2.13 -0.59 -6.17
N ARG A 134 -1.31 -0.56 -5.11
CA ARG A 134 0.14 -0.75 -5.21
C ARG A 134 0.70 -1.93 -4.43
N THR A 135 -0.11 -2.58 -3.59
CA THR A 135 0.37 -3.74 -2.83
C THR A 135 0.44 -5.00 -3.68
N PHE A 136 1.50 -5.76 -3.45
CA PHE A 136 1.67 -7.10 -3.97
C PHE A 136 1.09 -8.08 -2.96
N SER A 137 0.19 -8.96 -3.43
CA SER A 137 -0.35 -10.08 -2.67
C SER A 137 0.42 -11.36 -3.00
N HIS A 138 0.36 -12.35 -2.11
CA HIS A 138 0.98 -13.69 -2.28
C HIS A 138 2.51 -13.75 -2.18
N LEU A 139 3.15 -12.73 -1.62
CA LEU A 139 4.57 -12.77 -1.26
C LEU A 139 4.74 -13.55 0.05
N ARG A 140 5.21 -14.80 0.00
CA ARG A 140 5.53 -15.62 1.20
C ARG A 140 4.40 -15.77 2.24
N GLY A 141 3.13 -15.64 1.85
CA GLY A 141 1.99 -15.69 2.76
C GLY A 141 1.63 -14.34 3.40
N ASP A 142 2.40 -13.29 3.12
CA ASP A 142 2.05 -11.92 3.44
C ASP A 142 1.08 -11.38 2.38
N ASN A 143 -0.06 -10.91 2.85
CA ASN A 143 -1.16 -10.45 1.99
C ASN A 143 -1.05 -8.96 1.62
N LEU A 144 -0.06 -8.23 2.15
CA LEU A 144 0.02 -6.78 2.00
C LEU A 144 1.46 -6.27 2.12
N VAL A 145 2.14 -6.13 0.97
CA VAL A 145 3.50 -5.58 0.89
C VAL A 145 3.53 -4.48 -0.16
N LEU A 146 3.94 -3.28 0.24
CA LEU A 146 4.35 -2.20 -0.68
C LEU A 146 5.86 -2.32 -0.91
N ILE A 147 6.25 -2.35 -2.18
CA ILE A 147 7.64 -2.48 -2.59
C ILE A 147 7.97 -1.26 -3.44
N PRO A 148 8.68 -0.25 -2.89
CA PRO A 148 9.06 0.94 -3.64
C PRO A 148 9.76 0.59 -4.95
N LEU A 149 9.50 1.35 -6.02
CA LEU A 149 9.95 1.15 -7.41
C LEU A 149 9.29 -0.02 -8.14
N ALA A 150 9.09 -1.14 -7.46
CA ALA A 150 8.40 -2.30 -8.02
C ALA A 150 6.91 -1.99 -8.30
N ASP A 151 6.28 -1.20 -7.44
CA ASP A 151 4.88 -0.77 -7.56
C ASP A 151 4.61 0.28 -8.65
N LEU A 152 5.64 0.74 -9.38
CA LEU A 152 5.51 1.67 -10.50
C LEU A 152 5.22 0.97 -11.83
N ILE A 153 5.29 -0.36 -11.88
CA ILE A 153 4.96 -1.11 -13.08
C ILE A 153 3.45 -1.06 -13.31
N ASN A 154 3.04 -0.78 -14.54
CA ASN A 154 1.62 -0.67 -14.90
C ASN A 154 1.04 -1.99 -15.39
N HIS A 155 -0.29 -2.13 -15.28
CA HIS A 155 -1.04 -3.21 -15.91
C HIS A 155 -0.94 -3.12 -17.44
N ASN A 156 -0.64 -4.24 -18.09
CA ASN A 156 -0.83 -4.42 -19.53
C ASN A 156 -1.73 -5.64 -19.82
N PRO A 157 -2.89 -5.48 -20.48
CA PRO A 157 -3.84 -6.56 -20.73
C PRO A 157 -3.36 -7.59 -21.76
N SER A 158 -2.37 -7.24 -22.59
CA SER A 158 -1.76 -8.13 -23.59
C SER A 158 -0.86 -9.19 -22.96
N ILE A 159 -0.60 -9.06 -21.67
CA ILE A 159 0.15 -10.02 -20.88
C ILE A 159 -0.82 -11.10 -20.37
N THR A 160 -0.64 -12.33 -20.85
CA THR A 160 -1.51 -13.48 -20.54
C THR A 160 -0.82 -14.59 -19.74
N SER A 161 0.46 -14.42 -19.38
CA SER A 161 1.20 -15.40 -18.59
C SER A 161 0.70 -15.45 -17.15
N GLU A 162 0.45 -16.65 -16.62
CA GLU A 162 0.16 -16.90 -15.20
C GLU A 162 1.44 -17.13 -14.37
N GLU A 163 2.61 -17.15 -15.00
CA GLU A 163 3.89 -17.31 -14.30
C GLU A 163 4.13 -16.12 -13.36
N THR A 164 4.46 -16.38 -12.09
CA THR A 164 4.78 -15.34 -11.10
C THR A 164 5.93 -14.48 -11.59
N CYS A 165 5.65 -13.22 -11.93
CA CYS A 165 6.66 -12.32 -12.47
C CYS A 165 7.53 -11.66 -11.41
N TRP A 166 7.64 -12.25 -10.24
CA TRP A 166 8.60 -11.86 -9.23
C TRP A 166 9.28 -13.10 -8.68
N GLU A 167 10.60 -13.04 -8.54
CA GLU A 167 11.37 -14.05 -7.84
C GLU A 167 12.01 -13.43 -6.62
N ILE A 168 11.87 -14.08 -5.46
CA ILE A 168 12.68 -13.77 -4.27
C ILE A 168 14.01 -14.49 -4.40
N ARG A 169 15.05 -13.75 -4.77
CA ARG A 169 16.41 -14.30 -4.81
C ARG A 169 17.11 -14.06 -3.47
N ARG A 170 17.68 -15.13 -2.89
CA ARG A 170 18.62 -15.03 -1.76
C ARG A 170 20.04 -15.06 -2.33
N LYS A 171 20.77 -13.95 -2.29
CA LYS A 171 22.20 -13.95 -2.67
C LYS A 171 23.05 -14.51 -1.51
N GLY A 172 23.61 -15.72 -1.66
CA GLY A 172 24.67 -16.25 -0.79
C GLY A 172 24.24 -16.86 0.55
N MET A 173 25.10 -17.72 1.11
CA MET A 173 24.85 -18.56 2.30
C MET A 173 24.60 -17.78 3.60
N PHE A 174 24.91 -16.47 3.62
CA PHE A 174 24.82 -15.60 4.80
C PHE A 174 24.12 -14.25 4.56
N SER A 175 23.61 -13.95 3.35
CA SER A 175 23.00 -12.63 3.10
C SER A 175 21.48 -12.65 3.34
N ARG A 176 21.03 -11.66 4.12
CA ARG A 176 19.61 -11.33 4.34
C ARG A 176 19.00 -10.52 3.17
N ARG A 177 19.68 -10.46 2.03
CA ARG A 177 19.25 -9.65 0.89
C ARG A 177 18.26 -10.49 0.07
N ILE A 178 16.99 -10.13 0.20
CA ILE A 178 15.89 -10.59 -0.66
C ILE A 178 15.74 -9.52 -1.74
N ASP A 179 15.95 -9.91 -2.98
CA ASP A 179 15.73 -9.09 -4.16
C ASP A 179 14.46 -9.61 -4.85
N ILE A 180 13.53 -8.71 -5.20
CA ILE A 180 12.39 -9.02 -6.07
C ILE A 180 12.72 -8.62 -7.49
N CYS A 181 12.75 -9.60 -8.39
CA CYS A 181 12.98 -9.41 -9.82
C CYS A 181 11.66 -9.33 -10.58
N LEU A 182 11.22 -8.16 -11.02
CA LEU A 182 10.02 -8.06 -11.85
C LEU A 182 10.32 -8.43 -13.31
N ALA A 183 9.55 -9.35 -13.89
CA ALA A 183 9.60 -9.70 -15.31
C ALA A 183 8.48 -8.99 -16.10
N TYR A 184 8.78 -8.57 -17.33
CA TYR A 184 7.92 -7.75 -18.22
C TYR A 184 6.55 -8.35 -18.56
N SER A 185 6.22 -9.55 -18.08
CA SER A 185 5.00 -10.30 -18.38
C SER A 185 4.03 -10.40 -17.19
N CYS A 186 3.96 -9.44 -16.28
CA CYS A 186 2.84 -9.35 -15.33
C CYS A 186 2.62 -7.90 -14.96
N ILE A 187 1.39 -7.43 -15.09
CA ILE A 187 0.55 -7.18 -13.91
C ILE A 187 -0.86 -7.42 -14.41
N ARG A 188 -1.57 -8.45 -13.94
CA ARG A 188 -3.03 -8.43 -13.83
C ARG A 188 -3.31 -8.23 -12.34
N GLN A 189 -3.40 -6.98 -11.90
CA GLN A 189 -4.08 -6.71 -10.64
C GLN A 189 -5.58 -6.79 -10.99
N CYS A 190 -6.21 -7.86 -10.52
CA CYS A 190 -7.61 -8.17 -10.79
C CYS A 190 -8.53 -7.03 -10.36
N ARG A 191 -9.58 -6.86 -11.19
CA ARG A 191 -10.84 -6.15 -10.92
C ARG A 191 -11.35 -6.39 -9.50
#